data_AF-A0A3S0QCP8-F1
#
_entry.id   AF-A0A3S0QCP8-F1
#
_cell.length_a   1.000
_cell.length_b   1.000
_cell.length_c   1.000
_cell.angle_alpha   90.00
_cell.angle_beta   90.00
_cell.angle_gamma   90.00
#
_symmetry.space_group_name_H-M   'P 1'
#
loop_
_entity.id
_entity.type
_entity.pdbx_description
1 polymer ?
#
loop_
_entity_poly.entity_id
_entity_poly.type
_entity_poly.pdbx_seq_one_letter_code
_entity_poly.pdbx_strand_id
1 'polypeptide(L)'
;MKKINICMTAAVLLFAATFPAEAADRRYPIAYVQKVEVTNPSRRTAWEDKDFLDCDDVVLTEEDVRYALRHMRKVPWKVYDPENTDTTGCQGSALVTFKNGRILAMGIEPTGRITTAEYDAGMKIAASPAGFYECDPCRERKMKFLKDALYRADERRLKKLEAEGKIPPGEAERRLKTLQTSR
;
A
#
# COMPACT_ATOMS: atom_id res chain seq x y z
N MET A 1 -46.97 -52.78 0.47
CA MET A 1 -46.83 -51.84 -0.67
C MET A 1 -46.16 -50.55 -0.18
N LYS A 2 -45.36 -49.93 -1.05
CA LYS A 2 -44.19 -49.06 -0.82
C LYS A 2 -44.38 -47.88 0.15
N LYS A 3 -43.41 -47.72 1.08
CA LYS A 3 -43.09 -46.48 1.81
C LYS A 3 -42.34 -45.54 0.86
N ILE A 4 -42.80 -44.30 0.72
CA ILE A 4 -42.05 -43.24 0.02
C ILE A 4 -41.72 -42.18 1.07
N ASN A 5 -40.49 -42.25 1.59
CA ASN A 5 -39.88 -41.16 2.34
C ASN A 5 -39.43 -40.12 1.34
N ILE A 6 -40.12 -38.98 1.31
CA ILE A 6 -39.69 -37.79 0.56
C ILE A 6 -38.69 -37.04 1.45
N CYS A 7 -37.40 -37.30 1.24
CA CYS A 7 -36.34 -36.43 1.76
C CYS A 7 -36.31 -35.16 0.90
N MET A 8 -36.84 -34.05 1.42
CA MET A 8 -36.56 -32.72 0.89
C MET A 8 -35.13 -32.31 1.26
N THR A 9 -34.21 -32.39 0.31
CA THR A 9 -32.91 -31.73 0.39
C THR A 9 -33.07 -30.27 -0.02
N ALA A 10 -33.10 -29.37 0.97
CA ALA A 10 -32.98 -27.94 0.74
C ALA A 10 -31.53 -27.62 0.37
N ALA A 11 -31.27 -27.31 -0.90
CA ALA A 11 -29.98 -26.80 -1.34
C ALA A 11 -29.83 -25.35 -0.87
N VAL A 12 -29.04 -25.14 0.18
CA VAL A 12 -28.59 -23.80 0.60
C VAL A 12 -27.55 -23.32 -0.42
N LEU A 13 -27.97 -22.46 -1.35
CA LEU A 13 -27.05 -21.73 -2.21
C LEU A 13 -26.36 -20.64 -1.37
N LEU A 14 -25.15 -20.96 -0.90
CA LEU A 14 -24.20 -19.95 -0.42
C LEU A 14 -23.79 -19.09 -1.62
N PHE A 15 -24.48 -17.96 -1.81
CA PHE A 15 -23.91 -16.86 -2.59
C PHE A 15 -22.70 -16.33 -1.80
N ALA A 16 -21.52 -16.86 -2.12
CA ALA A 16 -20.29 -16.15 -1.85
C ALA A 16 -20.41 -14.82 -2.60
N ALA A 17 -20.66 -13.73 -1.87
CA ALA A 17 -20.54 -12.39 -2.40
C ALA A 17 -19.08 -12.20 -2.81
N THR A 18 -18.77 -12.48 -4.08
CA THR A 18 -17.55 -12.00 -4.70
C THR A 18 -17.72 -10.50 -4.78
N PHE A 19 -17.22 -9.77 -3.78
CA PHE A 19 -17.00 -8.34 -3.88
C PHE A 19 -16.28 -8.10 -5.22
N PRO A 20 -16.76 -7.17 -6.06
CA PRO A 20 -16.11 -6.93 -7.34
C PRO A 20 -14.66 -6.59 -7.02
N ALA A 21 -13.74 -7.38 -7.59
CA ALA A 21 -12.32 -7.09 -7.57
C ALA A 21 -12.15 -5.60 -7.89
N GLU A 22 -11.49 -4.92 -6.97
CA GLU A 22 -11.32 -3.48 -6.91
C GLU A 22 -11.05 -2.89 -8.29
N ALA A 23 -12.00 -2.12 -8.79
CA ALA A 23 -11.92 -1.61 -10.14
C ALA A 23 -10.84 -0.52 -10.20
N ALA A 24 -9.74 -0.83 -10.90
CA ALA A 24 -8.72 0.12 -11.32
C ALA A 24 -9.33 1.39 -11.94
N ASP A 25 -8.72 2.55 -11.70
CA ASP A 25 -9.14 3.80 -12.35
C ASP A 25 -8.98 3.69 -13.88
N ARG A 26 -10.11 3.71 -14.60
CA ARG A 26 -10.17 3.57 -16.06
C ARG A 26 -9.40 4.65 -16.82
N ARG A 27 -9.05 5.77 -16.18
CA ARG A 27 -8.23 6.83 -16.80
C ARG A 27 -6.79 6.40 -17.06
N TYR A 28 -6.32 5.35 -16.38
CA TYR A 28 -4.94 4.86 -16.44
C TYR A 28 -4.87 3.37 -16.76
N PRO A 29 -5.33 2.95 -17.96
CA PRO A 29 -5.35 1.54 -18.31
C PRO A 29 -3.92 1.00 -18.50
N ILE A 30 -3.59 -0.09 -17.81
CA ILE A 30 -2.26 -0.72 -17.88
C ILE A 30 -1.86 -1.10 -19.30
N ALA A 31 -2.82 -1.54 -20.13
CA ALA A 31 -2.57 -1.92 -21.52
C ALA A 31 -1.99 -0.77 -22.38
N TYR A 32 -2.15 0.47 -21.92
CA TYR A 32 -1.64 1.67 -22.56
C TYR A 32 -0.34 2.19 -21.95
N VAL A 33 0.19 1.55 -20.91
CA VAL A 33 1.51 1.89 -20.37
C VAL A 33 2.58 1.57 -21.41
N GLN A 34 3.34 2.58 -21.81
CA GLN A 34 4.45 2.45 -22.73
C GLN A 34 5.77 2.31 -21.96
N LYS A 35 5.96 3.11 -20.92
CA LYS A 35 7.19 3.15 -20.13
C LYS A 35 6.87 3.41 -18.66
N VAL A 36 7.60 2.77 -17.77
CA VAL A 36 7.61 3.09 -16.34
C VAL A 36 9.04 3.44 -15.97
N GLU A 37 9.21 4.61 -15.37
CA GLU A 37 10.48 5.06 -14.82
C GLU A 37 10.32 5.18 -13.32
N VAL A 38 10.89 4.25 -12.59
CA VAL A 38 10.96 4.34 -11.14
C VAL A 38 12.17 5.18 -10.77
N THR A 39 11.92 6.27 -10.04
CA THR A 39 12.99 6.99 -9.37
C THR A 39 13.13 6.38 -7.97
N ASN A 40 14.30 5.76 -7.73
CA ASN A 40 14.68 5.20 -6.42
C ASN A 40 14.33 6.18 -5.29
N PRO A 41 13.91 5.66 -4.12
CA PRO A 41 12.96 6.32 -3.23
C PRO A 41 13.25 7.80 -3.08
N SER A 42 12.30 8.61 -3.52
CA SER A 42 12.34 10.05 -3.35
C SER A 42 12.19 10.34 -1.86
N ARG A 43 13.34 10.45 -1.20
CA ARG A 43 13.65 11.34 -0.07
C ARG A 43 12.53 11.52 0.96
N ARG A 44 12.80 11.04 2.17
CA ARG A 44 12.32 11.54 3.48
C ARG A 44 11.28 12.66 3.35
N THR A 45 10.01 12.32 3.51
CA THR A 45 9.00 13.37 3.65
C THR A 45 9.13 14.01 5.04
N ALA A 46 8.51 15.15 5.27
CA ALA A 46 8.43 15.77 6.60
C ALA A 46 7.73 14.87 7.65
N TRP A 47 7.10 13.78 7.20
CA TRP A 47 6.31 12.85 8.01
C TRP A 47 7.04 11.52 8.26
N GLU A 48 8.30 11.37 7.87
CA GLU A 48 9.09 10.16 8.15
C GLU A 48 9.34 10.00 9.66
N ASP A 49 8.92 8.87 10.21
CA ASP A 49 9.35 8.40 11.53
C ASP A 49 10.34 7.23 11.41
N LYS A 50 11.62 7.52 11.69
CA LYS A 50 12.73 6.55 11.60
C LYS A 50 12.71 5.48 12.69
N ASP A 51 11.98 5.73 13.78
CA ASP A 51 11.74 4.74 14.82
C ASP A 51 10.66 3.73 14.38
N PHE A 52 9.93 4.01 13.28
CA PHE A 52 8.91 3.15 12.70
C PHE A 52 9.35 2.40 11.43
N LEU A 53 9.94 3.08 10.45
CA LEU A 53 10.42 2.49 9.20
C LEU A 53 11.54 3.32 8.60
N ASP A 54 12.65 2.69 8.20
CA ASP A 54 13.70 3.37 7.45
C ASP A 54 13.29 3.41 5.97
N CYS A 55 13.21 4.62 5.38
CA CYS A 55 12.81 4.74 3.98
C CYS A 55 13.79 4.08 3.01
N ASP A 56 15.03 3.82 3.42
CA ASP A 56 16.02 3.08 2.62
C ASP A 56 15.61 1.59 2.46
N ASP A 57 14.81 1.03 3.37
CA ASP A 57 14.24 -0.31 3.23
C ASP A 57 13.06 -0.34 2.24
N VAL A 58 12.50 0.82 1.86
CA VAL A 58 11.34 0.94 0.97
C VAL A 58 11.80 1.06 -0.48
N VAL A 59 11.97 -0.09 -1.13
CA VAL A 59 12.29 -0.15 -2.56
C VAL A 59 11.01 -0.27 -3.38
N LEU A 60 10.81 0.69 -4.29
CA LEU A 60 9.76 0.63 -5.30
C LEU A 60 10.32 -0.02 -6.57
N THR A 61 9.54 -0.89 -7.20
CA THR A 61 9.88 -1.58 -8.46
C THR A 61 8.86 -1.24 -9.54
N GLU A 62 9.21 -1.47 -10.81
CA GLU A 62 8.25 -1.33 -11.91
C GLU A 62 7.02 -2.22 -11.71
N GLU A 63 7.21 -3.42 -11.16
CA GLU A 63 6.10 -4.34 -10.87
C GLU A 63 5.12 -3.73 -9.87
N ASP A 64 5.62 -3.06 -8.82
CA ASP A 64 4.77 -2.38 -7.84
C ASP A 64 3.94 -1.28 -8.48
N VAL A 65 4.54 -0.48 -9.37
CA VAL A 65 3.83 0.59 -10.09
C VAL A 65 2.74 0.00 -10.99
N ARG A 66 3.06 -1.06 -11.74
CA ARG A 66 2.09 -1.77 -12.57
C ARG A 66 1.00 -2.46 -11.75
N TYR A 67 1.32 -2.92 -10.55
CA TYR A 67 0.35 -3.51 -9.64
C TYR A 67 -0.59 -2.43 -9.06
N ALA A 68 -0.04 -1.29 -8.69
CA ALA A 68 -0.80 -0.12 -8.24
C ALA A 68 -1.79 0.36 -9.30
N LEU A 69 -1.36 0.56 -10.55
CA LEU A 69 -2.27 0.93 -11.64
C LEU A 69 -3.44 -0.06 -11.85
N ARG A 70 -3.27 -1.30 -11.39
CA ARG A 70 -4.21 -2.42 -11.57
C ARG A 70 -5.27 -2.49 -10.48
N HIS A 71 -4.98 -1.89 -9.32
CA HIS A 71 -5.77 -2.09 -8.10
C HIS A 71 -6.08 -0.78 -7.37
N MET A 72 -5.42 0.33 -7.71
CA MET A 72 -5.62 1.60 -7.03
C MET A 72 -7.03 2.14 -7.25
N ARG A 73 -7.61 2.67 -6.18
CA ARG A 73 -8.95 3.22 -6.14
C ARG A 73 -8.89 4.67 -5.70
N LYS A 74 -9.56 5.54 -6.45
CA LYS A 74 -9.60 6.96 -6.12
C LYS A 74 -10.36 7.18 -4.82
N VAL A 75 -9.79 7.99 -3.93
CA VAL A 75 -10.39 8.38 -2.65
C VAL A 75 -10.44 9.91 -2.52
N PRO A 76 -11.37 10.47 -1.74
CA PRO A 76 -11.38 11.90 -1.44
C PRO A 76 -10.23 12.29 -0.51
N TRP A 77 -9.77 13.55 -0.57
CA TRP A 77 -8.70 14.06 0.30
C TRP A 77 -8.94 13.76 1.79
N LYS A 78 -10.17 13.94 2.28
CA LYS A 78 -10.50 13.70 3.69
C LYS A 78 -10.16 12.27 4.18
N VAL A 79 -10.25 11.28 3.29
CA VAL A 79 -9.84 9.90 3.59
C VAL A 79 -8.33 9.74 3.42
N TYR A 80 -7.74 10.44 2.46
CA TYR A 80 -6.30 10.40 2.22
C TYR A 80 -5.47 11.22 3.23
N ASP A 81 -6.03 12.15 3.97
CA ASP A 81 -5.26 13.10 4.78
C ASP A 81 -4.30 12.40 5.76
N PRO A 82 -2.97 12.66 5.70
CA PRO A 82 -1.99 12.06 6.61
C PRO A 82 -2.32 12.26 8.09
N GLU A 83 -3.03 13.32 8.45
CA GLU A 83 -3.44 13.57 9.85
C GLU A 83 -4.51 12.59 10.33
N ASN A 84 -5.24 11.94 9.41
CA ASN A 84 -6.35 11.05 9.70
C ASN A 84 -6.03 9.57 9.43
N THR A 85 -4.80 9.25 9.01
CA THR A 85 -4.44 7.88 8.60
C THR A 85 -3.02 7.52 8.99
N ASP A 86 -2.73 6.22 9.09
CA ASP A 86 -1.37 5.73 9.26
C ASP A 86 -0.56 5.95 7.97
N THR A 87 0.39 6.89 8.01
CA THR A 87 1.40 7.10 6.96
C THR A 87 2.77 6.70 7.49
N THR A 88 3.63 6.20 6.60
CA THR A 88 5.04 5.93 6.94
C THR A 88 5.92 7.16 6.71
N GLY A 89 5.43 8.14 5.93
CA GLY A 89 6.26 9.21 5.39
C GLY A 89 7.34 8.75 4.40
N CYS A 90 7.38 7.46 4.05
CA CYS A 90 8.30 6.88 3.09
C CYS A 90 7.60 6.61 1.76
N GLN A 91 7.97 7.35 0.72
CA GLN A 91 7.30 7.29 -0.57
C GLN A 91 8.29 7.03 -1.71
N GLY A 92 8.03 6.02 -2.53
CA GLY A 92 8.70 5.83 -3.81
C GLY A 92 8.03 6.67 -4.90
N SER A 93 8.81 7.15 -5.87
CA SER A 93 8.26 7.91 -7.00
C SER A 93 8.42 7.16 -8.32
N ALA A 94 7.45 7.33 -9.20
CA ALA A 94 7.49 6.80 -10.55
C ALA A 94 6.86 7.77 -11.55
N LEU A 95 7.38 7.78 -12.77
CA LEU A 95 6.74 8.37 -13.94
C LEU A 95 6.23 7.25 -14.84
N VAL A 96 4.95 7.29 -15.19
CA VAL A 96 4.32 6.35 -16.10
C VAL A 96 3.96 7.08 -17.38
N THR A 97 4.62 6.74 -18.48
CA THR A 97 4.29 7.26 -19.81
C THR A 97 3.31 6.33 -20.50
N PHE A 98 2.20 6.89 -20.97
CA PHE A 98 1.20 6.17 -21.76
C PHE A 98 1.42 6.37 -23.25
N LYS A 99 0.95 5.41 -24.06
CA LYS A 99 1.07 5.42 -25.54
C LYS A 99 0.49 6.67 -26.22
N ASN A 100 -0.41 7.40 -25.55
CA ASN A 100 -0.99 8.64 -26.05
C ASN A 100 -0.18 9.90 -25.64
N GLY A 101 1.01 9.73 -25.06
CA GLY A 101 1.87 10.82 -24.62
C GLY A 101 1.52 11.43 -23.26
N ARG A 102 0.44 10.99 -22.60
CA ARG A 102 0.16 11.38 -21.20
C ARG A 102 1.21 10.79 -20.28
N ILE A 103 1.58 11.53 -19.24
CA ILE A 103 2.51 11.10 -18.21
C ILE A 103 1.79 11.19 -16.85
N LEU A 104 1.86 10.13 -16.06
CA LEU A 104 1.36 10.10 -14.69
C LEU A 104 2.55 10.00 -13.74
N ALA A 105 2.79 11.06 -12.97
CA ALA A 105 3.66 10.96 -11.81
C ALA A 105 2.88 10.28 -10.68
N MET A 106 3.50 9.28 -10.05
CA MET A 106 2.94 8.53 -8.95
C MET A 106 3.89 8.60 -7.76
N GLY A 107 3.34 8.89 -6.60
CA GLY A 107 3.97 8.69 -5.31
C GLY A 107 3.33 7.51 -4.61
N ILE A 108 4.08 6.47 -4.25
CA ILE A 108 3.55 5.23 -3.68
C ILE A 108 4.19 4.96 -2.32
N GLU A 109 3.39 4.93 -1.26
CA GLU A 109 3.81 4.49 0.07
C GLU A 109 3.63 2.97 0.26
N PRO A 110 4.42 2.31 1.14
CA PRO A 110 4.22 0.92 1.53
C PRO A 110 2.84 0.60 2.09
N THR A 111 2.18 1.60 2.66
CA THR A 111 0.82 1.52 3.21
C THR A 111 -0.26 1.46 2.13
N GLY A 112 0.11 1.48 0.85
CA GLY A 112 -0.82 1.46 -0.28
C GLY A 112 -1.42 2.83 -0.62
N ARG A 113 -1.00 3.89 0.08
CA ARG A 113 -1.36 5.27 -0.21
C ARG A 113 -0.64 5.75 -1.46
N ILE A 114 -1.38 6.35 -2.37
CA ILE A 114 -0.83 6.79 -3.65
C ILE A 114 -1.28 8.22 -3.95
N THR A 115 -0.31 9.10 -4.23
CA THR A 115 -0.55 10.40 -4.84
C THR A 115 -0.29 10.34 -6.34
N THR A 116 -1.03 11.13 -7.13
CA THR A 116 -0.76 11.24 -8.56
C THR A 116 -0.83 12.66 -9.08
N ALA A 117 0.02 13.01 -10.04
CA ALA A 117 -0.09 14.22 -10.83
C ALA A 117 -0.02 13.88 -12.33
N GLU A 118 -0.92 14.47 -13.12
CA GLU A 118 -0.98 14.23 -14.57
C GLU A 118 -0.22 15.33 -15.34
N TYR A 119 0.60 14.92 -16.30
CA TYR A 119 1.37 15.78 -17.18
C TYR A 119 1.13 15.41 -18.66
N ASP A 120 1.29 16.39 -19.55
CA ASP A 120 1.38 16.17 -20.99
C ASP A 120 2.80 15.73 -21.41
N ALA A 121 2.99 15.44 -22.70
CA ALA A 121 4.28 15.04 -23.25
C ALA A 121 5.37 16.13 -23.12
N GLY A 122 4.97 17.39 -22.90
CA GLY A 122 5.87 18.52 -22.63
C GLY A 122 6.11 18.78 -21.14
N MET A 123 5.73 17.85 -20.25
CA MET A 123 5.83 17.96 -18.80
C MET A 123 5.05 19.15 -18.20
N LYS A 124 4.01 19.63 -18.90
CA LYS A 124 3.08 20.61 -18.34
C LYS A 124 1.96 19.89 -17.60
N ILE A 125 1.50 20.46 -16.49
CA ILE A 125 0.38 19.91 -15.72
C ILE A 125 -0.84 19.81 -16.63
N ALA A 126 -1.32 18.58 -16.85
CA ALA A 126 -2.46 18.28 -17.71
C ALA A 126 -3.78 18.23 -16.94
N ALA A 127 -3.74 17.92 -15.65
CA ALA A 127 -4.91 17.94 -14.78
C ALA A 127 -4.53 18.37 -13.35
N SER A 128 -5.37 19.23 -12.77
CA SER A 128 -5.31 19.70 -11.38
C SER A 128 -6.72 19.59 -10.77
N PRO A 129 -6.86 19.22 -9.49
CA PRO A 129 -5.81 18.91 -8.51
C PRO A 129 -5.20 17.51 -8.70
N ALA A 130 -4.13 17.24 -7.96
CA ALA A 130 -3.56 15.91 -7.82
C ALA A 130 -4.63 14.87 -7.40
N GLY A 131 -4.45 13.63 -7.83
CA GLY A 131 -5.31 12.52 -7.46
C GLY A 131 -4.80 11.81 -6.20
N PHE A 132 -5.73 11.33 -5.38
CA PHE A 132 -5.46 10.54 -4.18
C PHE A 132 -6.07 9.16 -4.34
N TYR A 133 -5.30 8.12 -4.03
CA TYR A 133 -5.74 6.74 -4.17
C TYR A 133 -5.26 5.91 -3.00
N GLU A 134 -6.01 4.82 -2.77
CA GLU A 134 -5.61 3.72 -1.91
C GLU A 134 -5.51 2.44 -2.75
N CYS A 135 -4.65 1.54 -2.31
CA CYS A 135 -4.47 0.22 -2.89
C CYS A 135 -4.20 -0.79 -1.78
N ASP A 136 -5.25 -1.35 -1.20
CA ASP A 136 -5.15 -2.37 -0.15
C ASP A 136 -4.31 -3.59 -0.59
N PRO A 137 -4.45 -4.13 -1.81
CA PRO A 137 -3.60 -5.22 -2.28
C PRO A 137 -2.13 -4.82 -2.39
N CYS A 138 -1.84 -3.56 -2.69
CA CYS A 138 -0.47 -3.05 -2.71
C CYS A 138 0.13 -3.02 -1.31
N ARG A 139 -0.66 -2.57 -0.32
CA ARG A 139 -0.28 -2.58 1.09
C ARG A 139 0.08 -3.99 1.54
N GLU A 140 -0.83 -4.95 1.34
CA GLU A 140 -0.61 -6.34 1.76
C GLU A 140 0.66 -6.92 1.13
N ARG A 141 0.82 -6.75 -0.19
CA ARG A 141 1.99 -7.23 -0.93
C ARG A 141 3.28 -6.59 -0.44
N LYS A 142 3.31 -5.27 -0.27
CA LYS A 142 4.53 -4.54 0.11
C LYS A 142 4.90 -4.75 1.58
N MET A 143 3.92 -4.71 2.49
CA MET A 143 4.16 -4.95 3.92
C MET A 143 4.70 -6.35 4.20
N LYS A 144 4.33 -7.35 3.39
CA LYS A 144 4.93 -8.70 3.47
C LYS A 144 6.44 -8.69 3.17
N PHE A 145 6.88 -7.91 2.19
CA PHE A 145 8.32 -7.77 1.88
C PHE A 145 9.08 -6.98 2.95
N LEU A 146 8.40 -6.08 3.66
CA LEU A 146 9.00 -5.24 4.71
C LEU A 146 8.98 -5.89 6.10
N LYS A 147 8.54 -7.14 6.24
CA LYS A 147 8.41 -7.81 7.56
C LYS A 147 9.69 -7.74 8.39
N ASP A 148 10.84 -7.99 7.77
CA ASP A 148 12.14 -7.96 8.46
C ASP A 148 12.56 -6.53 8.80
N ALA A 149 12.33 -5.57 7.90
CA ALA A 149 12.60 -4.15 8.15
C ALA A 149 11.78 -3.60 9.31
N LEU A 150 10.47 -3.91 9.33
CA LEU A 150 9.56 -3.56 10.41
C LEU A 150 9.95 -4.22 11.73
N TYR A 151 10.41 -5.47 11.69
CA TYR A 151 10.90 -6.15 12.89
C TYR A 151 12.15 -5.46 13.48
N ARG A 152 13.12 -5.09 12.62
CA ARG A 152 14.30 -4.32 13.06
C ARG A 152 13.93 -2.95 13.62
N ALA A 153 12.92 -2.29 13.05
CA ALA A 153 12.42 -1.02 13.57
C ALA A 153 11.76 -1.19 14.95
N ASP A 154 10.89 -2.20 15.10
CA ASP A 154 10.29 -2.57 16.40
C ASP A 154 11.38 -2.86 17.46
N GLU A 155 12.46 -3.55 17.06
CA GLU A 155 13.60 -3.83 17.94
C GLU A 155 14.31 -2.56 18.41
N ARG A 156 14.66 -1.66 17.48
CA ARG A 156 15.30 -0.37 17.82
C ARG A 156 14.43 0.45 18.77
N ARG A 157 13.13 0.56 18.47
CA ARG A 157 12.15 1.31 19.26
C ARG A 157 12.02 0.74 20.68
N LEU A 158 11.86 -0.58 20.81
CA LEU A 158 11.69 -1.22 22.11
C LEU A 158 12.96 -1.12 22.97
N LYS A 159 14.14 -1.32 22.38
CA LYS A 159 15.42 -1.11 23.07
C LYS A 159 15.61 0.34 23.53
N LYS A 160 15.22 1.31 22.72
CA LYS A 160 15.25 2.74 23.10
C LYS A 160 14.33 3.04 24.28
N LEU A 161 13.09 2.52 24.28
CA LEU A 161 12.16 2.68 25.40
C LEU A 161 12.69 2.09 26.71
N GLU A 162 13.37 0.94 26.64
CA GLU A 162 13.98 0.29 27.79
C GLU A 162 15.18 1.10 28.32
N ALA A 163 16.06 1.57 27.42
CA ALA A 163 17.19 2.42 27.78
C ALA A 163 16.76 3.77 28.39
N GLU A 164 15.61 4.30 27.96
CA GLU A 164 15.00 5.52 28.52
C GLU A 164 14.22 5.27 29.82
N GLY A 165 14.15 4.02 30.31
CA GLY A 165 13.40 3.65 31.52
C GLY A 165 11.88 3.73 31.38
N LYS A 166 11.36 3.87 30.15
CA LYS A 166 9.92 3.91 29.86
C LYS A 166 9.27 2.53 29.95
N ILE A 167 10.06 1.47 29.84
CA ILE A 167 9.64 0.09 30.09
C ILE A 167 10.66 -0.62 31.00
N PRO A 168 10.26 -1.64 31.77
CA PRO A 168 11.18 -2.39 32.62
C PRO A 168 12.29 -3.11 31.84
N PRO A 169 13.46 -3.34 32.45
CA PRO A 169 14.50 -4.19 31.85
C PRO A 169 13.99 -5.60 31.54
N GLY A 170 14.32 -6.13 30.36
CA GLY A 170 13.85 -7.39 29.80
C GLY A 170 12.50 -7.32 29.09
N GLU A 171 11.77 -6.20 29.19
CA GLU A 171 10.44 -6.05 28.60
C GLU A 171 10.50 -5.91 27.08
N ALA A 172 11.56 -5.29 26.55
CA ALA A 172 11.77 -5.13 25.12
C ALA A 172 11.82 -6.48 24.41
N GLU A 173 12.63 -7.41 24.92
CA GLU A 173 12.79 -8.76 24.34
C GLU A 173 11.50 -9.58 24.42
N ARG A 174 10.76 -9.48 25.54
CA ARG A 174 9.47 -10.17 25.71
C ARG A 174 8.45 -9.73 24.67
N ARG A 175 8.35 -8.41 24.44
CA ARG A 175 7.44 -7.85 23.43
C ARG A 175 7.87 -8.22 22.02
N LEU A 176 9.16 -8.21 21.72
CA LEU A 176 9.69 -8.63 20.41
C LEU A 176 9.36 -10.08 20.09
N LYS A 177 9.55 -11.01 21.03
CA LYS A 177 9.18 -12.43 20.83
C LYS A 177 7.69 -12.59 20.52
N THR A 178 6.84 -11.81 21.18
CA THR A 178 5.39 -11.81 20.91
C THR A 178 5.10 -11.33 19.48
N LEU A 179 5.74 -10.24 19.04
CA LEU A 179 5.58 -9.69 17.69
C LEU A 179 6.05 -10.64 16.58
N GLN A 180 7.12 -11.42 16.82
CA GLN A 180 7.56 -12.46 15.88
C GLN A 180 6.54 -13.58 15.70
N THR A 181 5.76 -13.88 16.74
CA THR A 181 4.83 -15.01 16.75
C THR A 181 3.44 -14.62 16.21
N SER A 182 3.11 -13.33 16.19
CA SER A 182 1.80 -12.80 15.78
C SER A 182 1.71 -12.27 14.33
N ARG A 183 2.84 -12.18 13.61
CA ARG A 183 2.93 -11.70 12.22
C ARG A 183 3.41 -12.80 11.29
#